data_AF-A0A3D4WT34-F1
#
_entry.id   AF-A0A3D4WT34-F1
#
_cell.length_a   1.000
_cell.length_b   1.000
_cell.length_c   1.000
_cell.angle_alpha   90.00
_cell.angle_beta   90.00
_cell.angle_gamma   90.00
#
_symmetry.space_group_name_H-M   'P 1'
#
loop_
_entity.id
_entity.type
_entity.pdbx_description
1 polymer ?
#
loop_
_entity_poly.entity_id
_entity_poly.type
_entity_poly.pdbx_seq_one_letter_code
_entity_poly.pdbx_strand_id
1 'polypeptide(L)'
;MTVWQRFRSWRRTRPFWGGVLTVLAGLEIVVTMNLELHGGTISFGPEKFTGYLIAFVLVLCGLLGWFTPAQRHFYGLVATFVAIYSLLGVNLGGFFVGMLLGIAGGGLIFAWNPAPDSSPSDDSAEESPRHAAIIAVLALSVTMLTATPGKAIAGPCATPSPSPSASSGGGIIGDIIDFFDKLFGGGGKPSPTPTPTPKPTSTACPTPTPTGSASPGDPGIPGIPGVPGVPGLPGVPGQAKLLKPVAGQPNVGKRPSRMTGTRVTMQNLVFQGVVDLPTTDGPIRVLKFTMAQSDTNDFLLHVYGDKGWDTDLKSSKLTVRGGTVDFYTSRFRGNLFGLIPVDFTPTSLPPPIPLPLVFFTNPDVQLVWVNSPVLEAPKLRINLVRAS
;
A
#
# COMPACT_ATOMS: atom_id res chain seq x y z
N MET A 1 -28.41 47.24 -24.61
CA MET A 1 -28.22 45.77 -24.62
C MET A 1 -29.30 45.14 -23.77
N THR A 2 -30.09 44.23 -24.33
CA THR A 2 -31.08 43.46 -23.57
C THR A 2 -30.38 42.52 -22.58
N VAL A 3 -31.06 42.12 -21.50
CA VAL A 3 -30.53 41.17 -20.49
C VAL A 3 -30.03 39.90 -21.17
N TRP A 4 -30.71 39.47 -22.23
CA TRP A 4 -30.34 38.30 -23.04
C TRP A 4 -29.00 38.46 -23.79
N GLN A 5 -28.73 39.65 -24.35
CA GLN A 5 -27.45 39.95 -25.02
C GLN A 5 -26.30 39.99 -24.01
N ARG A 6 -26.51 40.59 -22.83
CA ARG A 6 -25.52 40.61 -21.74
C ARG A 6 -25.18 39.20 -21.25
N PHE A 7 -26.19 38.35 -21.06
CA PHE A 7 -25.98 36.96 -20.66
C PHE A 7 -25.27 36.12 -21.73
N ARG A 8 -25.58 36.32 -23.01
CA ARG A 8 -24.92 35.61 -24.12
C ARG A 8 -23.45 36.02 -24.26
N SER A 9 -23.14 37.30 -24.07
CA SER A 9 -21.75 37.80 -24.02
C SER A 9 -21.00 37.19 -22.83
N TRP A 10 -21.58 37.22 -21.64
CA TRP A 10 -20.99 36.67 -20.42
C TRP A 10 -20.68 35.17 -20.50
N ARG A 11 -21.56 34.36 -21.09
CA ARG A 11 -21.33 32.92 -21.27
C ARG A 11 -20.17 32.60 -22.21
N ARG A 12 -19.81 33.52 -23.12
CA ARG A 12 -18.73 33.34 -24.09
C ARG A 12 -17.38 33.81 -23.57
N THR A 13 -17.35 34.69 -22.59
CA THR A 13 -16.11 35.23 -22.00
C THR A 13 -15.59 34.40 -20.82
N ARG A 14 -16.24 33.27 -20.48
CA ARG A 14 -15.93 32.44 -19.31
C ARG A 14 -16.11 30.95 -19.62
N PRO A 15 -15.49 30.04 -18.86
CA PRO A 15 -15.69 28.59 -18.98
C PRO A 15 -17.08 28.19 -18.46
N PHE A 16 -18.14 28.68 -19.09
CA PHE A 16 -19.51 28.57 -18.58
C PHE A 16 -19.92 27.11 -18.42
N TRP A 17 -19.82 26.33 -19.50
CA TRP A 17 -20.19 24.91 -19.51
C TRP A 17 -19.33 24.07 -18.56
N GLY A 18 -18.03 24.40 -18.46
CA GLY A 18 -17.15 23.76 -17.50
C GLY A 18 -17.61 24.00 -16.06
N GLY A 19 -17.89 25.25 -15.68
CA GLY A 19 -18.43 25.57 -14.36
C GLY A 19 -19.80 24.94 -14.08
N VAL A 20 -20.72 24.89 -15.07
CA VAL A 20 -22.04 24.27 -14.91
C VAL A 20 -21.91 22.79 -14.57
N LEU A 21 -21.13 22.05 -15.34
CA LEU A 21 -20.98 20.61 -15.12
C LEU A 21 -20.29 20.31 -13.78
N THR A 22 -19.28 21.09 -13.40
CA THR A 22 -18.59 20.90 -12.12
C THR A 22 -19.50 21.23 -10.92
N VAL A 23 -20.36 22.25 -11.01
CA VAL A 23 -21.35 22.53 -9.95
C VAL A 23 -22.41 21.42 -9.89
N LEU A 24 -22.91 20.96 -11.04
CA LEU A 24 -23.87 19.86 -11.09
C LEU A 24 -23.29 18.56 -10.52
N ALA A 25 -21.99 18.29 -10.75
CA ALA A 25 -21.29 17.16 -10.15
C ALA A 25 -21.34 17.22 -8.61
N GLY A 26 -21.00 18.37 -8.02
CA GLY A 26 -21.06 18.52 -6.56
C GLY A 26 -22.48 18.46 -5.99
N LEU A 27 -23.46 19.03 -6.70
CA LEU A 27 -24.87 18.96 -6.29
C LEU A 27 -25.43 17.53 -6.38
N GLU A 28 -25.09 16.78 -7.42
CA GLU A 28 -25.49 15.38 -7.57
C GLU A 28 -24.95 14.52 -6.42
N ILE A 29 -23.69 14.71 -6.03
CA ILE A 29 -23.09 14.02 -4.87
C ILE A 29 -23.91 14.29 -3.60
N VAL A 30 -24.30 15.54 -3.34
CA VAL A 30 -25.11 15.91 -2.17
C VAL A 30 -26.50 15.27 -2.23
N VAL A 31 -27.16 15.29 -3.38
CA VAL A 31 -28.51 14.71 -3.54
C VAL A 31 -28.46 13.20 -3.30
N THR A 32 -27.48 12.52 -3.88
CA THR A 32 -27.31 11.06 -3.76
C THR A 32 -27.05 10.64 -2.31
N MET A 33 -26.18 11.37 -1.59
CA MET A 33 -25.92 11.13 -0.17
C MET A 33 -27.14 11.34 0.75
N ASN A 34 -28.08 12.18 0.34
CA ASN A 34 -29.30 12.44 1.11
C ASN A 34 -30.43 11.44 0.80
N LEU A 35 -30.43 10.79 -0.37
CA LEU A 35 -31.47 9.81 -0.75
C LEU A 35 -31.30 8.46 -0.03
N GLU A 36 -30.07 8.08 0.31
CA GLU A 36 -29.75 6.85 1.07
C GLU A 36 -30.26 6.85 2.53
N LEU A 37 -30.77 7.99 3.03
CA LEU A 37 -31.28 8.15 4.40
C LEU A 37 -32.71 7.62 4.64
N HIS A 38 -33.41 7.07 3.64
CA HIS A 38 -34.80 6.59 3.80
C HIS A 38 -34.95 5.20 4.44
N GLY A 39 -33.86 4.58 4.91
CA GLY A 39 -33.89 3.19 5.42
C GLY A 39 -33.04 2.88 6.65
N GLY A 40 -32.43 3.84 7.33
CA GLY A 40 -31.60 3.53 8.49
C GLY A 40 -31.07 4.77 9.21
N THR A 41 -31.26 4.75 10.53
CA THR A 41 -30.80 5.70 11.56
C THR A 41 -29.75 6.73 11.12
N ILE A 42 -30.07 8.00 11.36
CA ILE A 42 -29.20 9.16 11.17
C ILE A 42 -27.97 9.04 12.08
N SER A 43 -26.93 8.39 11.57
CA SER A 43 -25.59 8.39 12.15
C SER A 43 -24.72 9.35 11.36
N PHE A 44 -24.26 10.43 11.99
CA PHE A 44 -23.24 11.34 11.46
C PHE A 44 -21.86 10.65 11.56
N GLY A 45 -21.63 9.68 10.68
CA GLY A 45 -20.34 9.00 10.57
C GLY A 45 -19.29 9.87 9.85
N PRO A 46 -17.98 9.64 10.09
CA PRO A 46 -16.89 10.31 9.36
C PRO A 46 -16.99 10.18 7.84
N GLU A 47 -17.66 9.14 7.35
CA GLU A 47 -17.84 8.84 5.93
C GLU A 47 -18.70 9.90 5.21
N LYS A 48 -19.73 10.44 5.86
CA LYS A 48 -20.57 11.50 5.27
C LYS A 48 -19.85 12.84 5.19
N PHE A 49 -18.92 13.10 6.10
CA PHE A 49 -18.15 14.35 6.10
C PHE A 49 -17.28 14.50 4.84
N THR A 50 -16.60 13.42 4.44
CA THR A 50 -15.75 13.41 3.23
C THR A 50 -16.55 13.69 1.96
N GLY A 51 -17.74 13.10 1.82
CA GLY A 51 -18.60 13.34 0.64
C GLY A 51 -19.09 14.79 0.53
N TYR A 52 -19.51 15.40 1.64
CA TYR A 52 -19.86 16.83 1.64
C TYR A 52 -18.66 17.74 1.36
N LEU A 53 -17.46 17.37 1.83
CA LEU A 53 -16.23 18.11 1.55
C LEU A 53 -15.88 18.07 0.06
N ILE A 54 -15.95 16.90 -0.58
CA ILE A 54 -15.73 16.72 -2.02
C ILE A 54 -16.74 17.56 -2.81
N ALA A 55 -18.04 17.43 -2.48
CA ALA A 55 -19.09 18.19 -3.13
C ALA A 55 -18.89 19.70 -3.00
N PHE A 56 -18.54 20.17 -1.79
CA PHE A 56 -18.25 21.57 -1.52
C PHE A 56 -17.09 22.07 -2.38
N VAL A 57 -16.00 21.32 -2.46
CA VAL A 57 -14.83 21.68 -3.28
C VAL A 57 -15.19 21.74 -4.76
N LEU A 58 -15.97 20.79 -5.29
CA LEU A 58 -16.41 20.82 -6.70
C LEU A 58 -17.30 22.03 -7.00
N VAL A 59 -18.30 22.30 -6.15
CA VAL A 59 -19.17 23.49 -6.29
C VAL A 59 -18.33 24.76 -6.25
N LEU A 60 -17.39 24.85 -5.31
CA LEU A 60 -16.50 25.99 -5.17
C LEU A 60 -15.61 26.17 -6.41
N CYS A 61 -15.00 25.11 -6.94
CA CYS A 61 -14.19 25.16 -8.16
C CYS A 61 -15.00 25.59 -9.38
N GLY A 62 -16.24 25.12 -9.52
CA GLY A 62 -17.14 25.52 -10.62
C GLY A 62 -17.53 27.00 -10.53
N LEU A 63 -17.88 27.48 -9.34
CA LEU A 63 -18.18 28.89 -9.10
C LEU A 63 -16.96 29.79 -9.34
N LEU A 64 -15.79 29.41 -8.81
CA LEU A 64 -14.54 30.14 -9.03
C LEU A 64 -14.14 30.15 -10.51
N GLY A 65 -14.41 29.08 -11.27
CA GLY A 65 -14.27 29.08 -12.72
C GLY A 65 -15.08 30.18 -13.42
N TRP A 66 -16.24 30.58 -12.86
CA TRP A 66 -17.01 31.71 -13.38
C TRP A 66 -16.53 33.07 -12.87
N PHE A 67 -16.12 33.20 -11.61
CA PHE A 67 -15.76 34.50 -11.04
C PHE A 67 -14.32 34.92 -11.34
N THR A 68 -13.39 33.96 -11.40
CA THR A 68 -11.95 34.19 -11.52
C THR A 68 -11.34 33.36 -12.67
N PRO A 69 -11.74 33.59 -13.93
CA PRO A 69 -11.28 32.78 -15.08
C PRO A 69 -9.76 32.85 -15.30
N ALA A 70 -9.06 33.83 -14.71
CA ALA A 70 -7.59 33.93 -14.72
C ALA A 70 -6.90 32.69 -14.11
N GLN A 71 -7.52 32.03 -13.12
CA GLN A 71 -6.97 30.84 -12.45
C GLN A 71 -7.61 29.52 -12.91
N ARG A 72 -8.28 29.51 -14.07
CA ARG A 72 -9.02 28.35 -14.59
C ARG A 72 -8.20 27.06 -14.65
N HIS A 73 -6.91 27.11 -14.96
CA HIS A 73 -6.07 25.91 -15.04
C HIS A 73 -5.95 25.21 -13.68
N PHE A 74 -5.85 26.01 -12.59
CA PHE A 74 -5.82 25.49 -11.23
C PHE A 74 -7.17 24.87 -10.85
N TYR A 75 -8.28 25.58 -11.07
CA TYR A 75 -9.60 25.07 -10.72
C TYR A 75 -10.00 23.84 -11.53
N GLY A 76 -9.65 23.79 -12.83
CA GLY A 76 -9.93 22.64 -13.69
C GLY A 76 -9.14 21.40 -13.27
N LEU A 77 -7.86 21.54 -12.91
CA LEU A 77 -7.04 20.44 -12.43
C LEU A 77 -7.54 19.92 -11.08
N VAL A 78 -7.83 20.83 -10.13
CA VAL A 78 -8.37 20.47 -8.81
C VAL A 78 -9.72 19.77 -8.96
N ALA A 79 -10.65 20.31 -9.76
CA ALA A 79 -11.95 19.68 -10.00
C ALA A 79 -11.81 18.27 -10.59
N THR A 80 -10.87 18.07 -11.53
CA THR A 80 -10.62 16.75 -12.13
C THR A 80 -10.07 15.76 -11.11
N PHE A 81 -9.08 16.15 -10.31
CA PHE A 81 -8.52 15.27 -9.27
C PHE A 81 -9.50 14.98 -8.15
N VAL A 82 -10.29 15.96 -7.73
CA VAL A 82 -11.34 15.79 -6.71
C VAL A 82 -12.45 14.86 -7.23
N ALA A 83 -12.83 14.99 -8.51
CA ALA A 83 -13.79 14.08 -9.14
C ALA A 83 -13.26 12.63 -9.18
N ILE A 84 -11.99 12.42 -9.56
CA ILE A 84 -11.37 11.08 -9.56
C ILE A 84 -11.25 10.54 -8.12
N TYR A 85 -10.86 11.39 -7.17
CA TYR A 85 -10.74 11.01 -5.76
C TYR A 85 -12.08 10.57 -5.16
N SER A 86 -13.21 11.10 -5.66
CA SER A 86 -14.55 10.67 -5.27
C SER A 86 -14.75 9.15 -5.35
N LEU A 87 -14.14 8.46 -6.32
CA LEU A 87 -14.21 6.99 -6.40
C LEU A 87 -13.66 6.28 -5.17
N LEU A 88 -12.56 6.82 -4.61
CA LEU A 88 -11.88 6.28 -3.43
C LEU A 88 -12.49 6.80 -2.13
N GLY A 89 -12.96 8.05 -2.14
CA GLY A 89 -13.37 8.79 -0.95
C GLY A 89 -14.79 8.49 -0.46
N VAL A 90 -15.71 8.06 -1.33
CA VAL A 90 -17.13 7.84 -0.98
C VAL A 90 -17.66 6.42 -1.21
N ASN A 91 -16.81 5.37 -1.27
CA ASN A 91 -17.26 3.96 -1.30
C ASN A 91 -18.36 3.68 -2.36
N LEU A 92 -18.10 4.00 -3.63
CA LEU A 92 -19.11 3.99 -4.73
C LEU A 92 -20.32 4.94 -4.54
N GLY A 93 -20.39 5.71 -3.45
CA GLY A 93 -21.51 6.55 -3.00
C GLY A 93 -21.52 7.98 -3.57
N GLY A 94 -21.35 8.08 -4.88
CA GLY A 94 -21.45 9.30 -5.66
C GLY A 94 -21.43 8.88 -7.11
N PHE A 95 -22.53 8.26 -7.52
CA PHE A 95 -22.80 7.57 -8.79
C PHE A 95 -21.91 8.05 -9.94
N PHE A 96 -21.40 7.15 -10.80
CA PHE A 96 -20.48 7.46 -11.92
C PHE A 96 -20.79 8.78 -12.66
N VAL A 97 -22.07 9.15 -12.73
CA VAL A 97 -22.57 10.43 -13.23
C VAL A 97 -21.86 11.64 -12.59
N GLY A 98 -21.86 11.82 -11.26
CA GLY A 98 -21.23 12.96 -10.61
C GLY A 98 -19.73 13.06 -10.89
N MET A 99 -19.03 11.93 -10.86
CA MET A 99 -17.62 11.84 -11.25
C MET A 99 -17.40 12.23 -12.72
N LEU A 100 -18.19 11.66 -13.65
CA LEU A 100 -18.06 11.94 -15.08
C LEU A 100 -18.35 13.41 -15.39
N LEU A 101 -19.36 14.00 -14.74
CA LEU A 101 -19.64 15.43 -14.83
C LEU A 101 -18.49 16.27 -14.27
N GLY A 102 -17.88 15.85 -13.16
CA GLY A 102 -16.74 16.53 -12.55
C GLY A 102 -15.49 16.49 -13.41
N ILE A 103 -15.18 15.34 -14.03
CA ILE A 103 -14.05 15.18 -14.97
C ILE A 103 -14.29 16.00 -16.24
N ALA A 104 -15.48 15.89 -16.84
CA ALA A 104 -15.83 16.65 -18.04
C ALA A 104 -15.85 18.16 -17.76
N GLY A 105 -16.42 18.58 -16.63
CA GLY A 105 -16.46 19.97 -16.18
C GLY A 105 -15.06 20.52 -15.91
N GLY A 106 -14.23 19.80 -15.16
CA GLY A 106 -12.84 20.15 -14.89
C GLY A 106 -12.00 20.29 -16.17
N GLY A 107 -12.15 19.33 -17.10
CA GLY A 107 -11.49 19.38 -18.41
C GLY A 107 -11.92 20.57 -19.26
N LEU A 108 -13.21 20.90 -19.29
CA LEU A 108 -13.72 22.08 -20.00
C LEU A 108 -13.27 23.40 -19.37
N ILE A 109 -13.18 23.49 -18.04
CA ILE A 109 -12.59 24.66 -17.35
C ILE A 109 -11.12 24.82 -17.74
N PHE A 110 -10.37 23.71 -17.78
CA PHE A 110 -8.95 23.71 -18.11
C PHE A 110 -8.68 24.06 -19.58
N ALA A 111 -9.49 23.54 -20.51
CA ALA A 111 -9.31 23.72 -21.95
C ALA A 111 -9.84 25.07 -22.47
N TRP A 112 -10.67 25.77 -21.70
CA TRP A 112 -11.26 27.02 -22.13
C TRP A 112 -10.20 28.12 -22.30
N ASN A 113 -10.17 28.78 -23.46
CA ASN A 113 -9.29 29.91 -23.76
C ASN A 113 -10.11 31.14 -24.17
N PRO A 114 -9.64 32.38 -23.88
CA PRO A 114 -10.30 33.57 -24.38
C PRO A 114 -10.15 33.58 -25.91
N ALA A 115 -11.20 33.99 -26.63
CA ALA A 115 -11.09 34.14 -28.08
C ALA A 115 -9.98 35.17 -28.39
N PRO A 116 -9.08 34.89 -29.35
CA PRO A 116 -8.15 35.89 -29.84
C PRO A 116 -8.94 37.10 -30.33
N ASP A 117 -8.47 38.30 -29.99
CA ASP A 117 -9.00 39.51 -30.61
C ASP A 117 -8.77 39.38 -32.11
N SER A 118 -9.85 39.35 -32.88
CA SER A 118 -9.79 39.43 -34.34
C SER A 118 -9.33 40.84 -34.71
N SER A 119 -8.04 41.10 -34.63
CA SER A 119 -7.42 42.12 -35.47
C SER A 119 -7.66 41.69 -36.92
N PRO A 120 -8.25 42.54 -37.78
CA PRO A 120 -8.37 42.22 -39.19
C PRO A 120 -6.99 41.88 -39.71
N SER A 121 -6.83 40.64 -40.18
CA SER A 121 -5.61 40.15 -40.78
C SER A 121 -5.33 40.94 -42.06
N ASP A 122 -4.19 41.64 -42.10
CA ASP A 122 -3.53 41.87 -43.37
C ASP A 122 -3.13 40.49 -43.91
N ASP A 123 -3.73 40.13 -45.03
CA ASP A 123 -3.35 38.98 -45.83
C ASP A 123 -1.87 39.08 -46.20
N SER A 124 -1.07 38.10 -45.79
CA SER A 124 0.14 37.70 -46.49
C SER A 124 0.47 36.25 -46.16
N ALA A 125 0.24 35.43 -47.18
CA ALA A 125 0.78 34.10 -47.45
C ALA A 125 1.95 33.62 -46.56
N GLU A 126 1.80 32.42 -46.01
CA GLU A 126 2.64 31.30 -46.45
C GLU A 126 2.03 29.95 -46.00
N GLU A 127 1.60 29.19 -47.00
CA GLU A 127 1.27 27.78 -46.90
C GLU A 127 2.56 26.99 -46.64
N SER A 128 2.86 26.65 -45.38
CA SER A 128 3.93 25.70 -45.04
C SER A 128 3.32 24.33 -44.74
N PRO A 129 3.50 23.31 -45.61
CA PRO A 129 2.90 21.98 -45.47
C PRO A 129 3.68 21.13 -44.46
N ARG A 130 3.79 21.61 -43.22
CA ARG A 130 4.49 20.90 -42.12
C ARG A 130 3.61 20.63 -40.90
N HIS A 131 2.38 21.13 -40.87
CA HIS A 131 1.44 20.92 -39.74
C HIS A 131 0.39 19.82 -39.99
N ALA A 132 0.32 19.26 -41.21
CA ALA A 132 -0.54 18.11 -41.51
C ALA A 132 0.02 16.77 -41.02
N ALA A 133 1.29 16.70 -40.61
CA ALA A 133 1.93 15.46 -40.15
C ALA A 133 1.77 15.18 -38.65
N ILE A 134 1.27 16.13 -37.84
CA ILE A 134 1.13 15.96 -36.38
C ILE A 134 -0.28 15.51 -35.97
N ILE A 135 -1.28 15.65 -36.86
CA ILE A 135 -2.67 15.21 -36.59
C ILE A 135 -2.89 13.72 -36.91
N ALA A 136 -1.91 13.02 -37.52
CA ALA A 136 -1.99 11.58 -37.79
C ALA A 136 -1.32 10.66 -36.75
N VAL A 137 -0.68 11.20 -35.69
CA VAL A 137 0.08 10.40 -34.69
C VAL A 137 -0.72 10.13 -33.40
N LEU A 138 -1.88 10.75 -33.20
CA LEU A 138 -2.74 10.51 -32.02
C LEU A 138 -3.83 9.44 -32.23
N ALA A 139 -3.75 8.70 -33.35
CA ALA A 139 -4.65 7.60 -33.67
C ALA A 139 -3.91 6.27 -33.82
N LEU A 140 -2.93 5.96 -32.96
CA LEU A 140 -2.51 4.58 -32.69
C LEU A 140 -1.58 4.52 -31.47
N SER A 141 -2.10 4.19 -30.29
CA SER A 141 -1.28 3.83 -29.13
C SER A 141 -2.02 2.82 -28.24
N VAL A 142 -2.47 1.75 -28.86
CA VAL A 142 -2.76 0.48 -28.18
C VAL A 142 -1.78 -0.54 -28.78
N THR A 143 -0.99 -1.17 -27.92
CA THR A 143 -0.11 -2.32 -28.16
C THR A 143 1.16 -2.09 -29.00
N MET A 144 2.33 -2.17 -28.37
CA MET A 144 3.20 -3.36 -28.48
C MET A 144 4.56 -3.11 -27.80
N LEU A 145 4.80 -3.96 -26.82
CA LEU A 145 6.07 -4.31 -26.19
C LEU A 145 6.92 -5.11 -27.18
N THR A 146 8.06 -4.57 -27.66
CA THR A 146 9.21 -5.38 -28.10
C THR A 146 10.50 -4.56 -27.95
N ALA A 147 11.20 -4.73 -26.83
CA ALA A 147 12.59 -4.31 -26.68
C ALA A 147 13.49 -5.53 -26.94
N THR A 148 14.41 -5.40 -27.90
CA THR A 148 15.52 -6.34 -28.16
C THR A 148 16.81 -5.54 -28.39
N PRO A 149 18.01 -6.13 -28.28
CA PRO A 149 19.05 -5.63 -27.37
C PRO A 149 20.27 -5.06 -28.12
N GLY A 150 21.01 -4.17 -27.47
CA GLY A 150 22.35 -3.73 -27.93
C GLY A 150 23.15 -3.24 -26.73
N LYS A 151 24.01 -4.08 -26.16
CA LYS A 151 25.44 -4.28 -26.51
C LYS A 151 26.34 -3.43 -25.61
N ALA A 152 26.99 -4.13 -24.69
CA ALA A 152 27.94 -3.65 -23.72
C ALA A 152 29.26 -3.21 -24.37
N ILE A 153 29.87 -2.16 -23.80
CA ILE A 153 31.27 -1.78 -23.98
C ILE A 153 31.94 -1.89 -22.60
N ALA A 154 33.05 -2.62 -22.57
CA ALA A 154 33.88 -2.90 -21.41
C ALA A 154 34.88 -1.78 -21.10
N GLY A 155 35.22 -1.65 -19.82
CA GLY A 155 36.36 -0.91 -19.28
C GLY A 155 36.69 -1.43 -17.87
N PRO A 156 37.96 -1.36 -17.41
CA PRO A 156 38.63 -2.54 -16.85
C PRO A 156 38.79 -2.61 -15.32
N CYS A 157 38.94 -3.86 -14.87
CA CYS A 157 39.76 -4.40 -13.76
C CYS A 157 40.08 -3.51 -12.53
N ALA A 158 39.60 -3.96 -11.36
CA ALA A 158 40.32 -3.79 -10.10
C ALA A 158 40.17 -5.04 -9.22
N THR A 159 41.32 -5.44 -8.67
CA THR A 159 41.73 -6.65 -7.94
C THR A 159 41.09 -6.76 -6.52
N PRO A 160 40.89 -7.98 -5.95
CA PRO A 160 40.24 -8.15 -4.64
C PRO A 160 41.23 -8.24 -3.46
N SER A 161 40.85 -7.75 -2.27
CA SER A 161 41.26 -8.23 -0.92
C SER A 161 40.69 -7.32 0.20
N PRO A 162 40.56 -7.75 1.48
CA PRO A 162 39.84 -8.89 2.03
C PRO A 162 38.70 -8.46 3.01
N SER A 163 37.92 -9.46 3.45
CA SER A 163 36.86 -9.41 4.47
C SER A 163 37.36 -8.94 5.86
N PRO A 164 36.45 -8.53 6.77
CA PRO A 164 36.23 -9.43 7.89
C PRO A 164 34.76 -9.65 8.30
N SER A 165 34.53 -10.92 8.66
CA SER A 165 33.75 -11.43 9.79
C SER A 165 32.23 -11.36 9.76
N ALA A 166 31.69 -12.57 9.65
CA ALA A 166 30.32 -12.97 9.94
C ALA A 166 29.90 -12.62 11.37
N SER A 167 28.70 -12.06 11.52
CA SER A 167 27.90 -12.19 12.74
C SER A 167 26.74 -13.14 12.42
N SER A 168 26.69 -14.24 13.18
CA SER A 168 25.64 -15.24 13.18
C SER A 168 24.29 -14.56 13.51
N GLY A 169 23.38 -14.52 12.55
CA GLY A 169 22.03 -13.98 12.71
C GLY A 169 21.13 -14.93 13.49
N GLY A 170 21.13 -14.78 14.82
CA GLY A 170 20.04 -15.20 15.69
C GLY A 170 19.02 -14.06 15.79
N GLY A 171 17.73 -14.36 15.70
CA GLY A 171 16.68 -13.34 15.81
C GLY A 171 16.73 -12.67 17.19
N ILE A 172 16.93 -11.36 17.21
CA ILE A 172 17.29 -10.58 18.40
C ILE A 172 16.29 -10.70 19.57
N ILE A 173 15.01 -11.01 19.31
CA ILE A 173 14.02 -11.23 20.38
C ILE A 173 14.24 -12.58 21.07
N GLY A 174 14.63 -13.61 20.32
CA GLY A 174 15.01 -14.91 20.89
C GLY A 174 16.28 -14.81 21.73
N ASP A 175 17.27 -14.06 21.27
CA ASP A 175 18.51 -13.80 22.02
C ASP A 175 18.27 -12.98 23.29
N ILE A 176 17.29 -12.05 23.27
CA ILE A 176 16.88 -11.31 24.47
C ILE A 176 16.21 -12.25 25.48
N ILE A 177 15.33 -13.16 25.03
CA ILE A 177 14.68 -14.14 25.91
C ILE A 177 15.70 -15.12 26.49
N ASP A 178 16.61 -15.66 25.67
CA ASP A 178 17.69 -16.57 26.10
C ASP A 178 18.71 -15.88 27.02
N PHE A 179 19.04 -14.60 26.78
CA PHE A 179 19.88 -13.80 27.66
C PHE A 179 19.22 -13.58 29.03
N PHE A 180 17.91 -13.31 29.07
CA PHE A 180 17.18 -13.09 30.32
C PHE A 180 16.96 -14.38 31.12
N ASP A 181 16.69 -15.51 30.47
CA ASP A 181 16.63 -16.83 31.15
C ASP A 181 17.99 -17.21 31.77
N LYS A 182 19.09 -16.82 31.12
CA LYS A 182 20.46 -17.09 31.57
C LYS A 182 20.95 -16.15 32.67
N LEU A 183 20.39 -14.95 32.79
CA LEU A 183 20.78 -13.93 33.77
C LEU A 183 20.03 -14.06 35.10
N PHE A 184 18.81 -14.61 35.10
CA PHE A 184 17.98 -14.76 36.31
C PHE A 184 17.67 -16.22 36.71
N GLY A 185 17.99 -17.19 35.85
CA GLY A 185 17.91 -18.63 36.14
C GLY A 185 19.26 -19.21 36.54
N GLY A 186 19.47 -19.44 37.84
CA GLY A 186 20.71 -20.01 38.35
C GLY A 186 21.00 -21.44 37.89
N GLY A 187 22.21 -21.66 37.36
CA GLY A 187 22.98 -22.91 37.53
C GLY A 187 23.18 -23.80 36.30
N GLY A 188 24.45 -23.99 35.91
CA GLY A 188 24.94 -25.26 35.32
C GLY A 188 25.54 -25.20 33.91
N LYS A 189 26.88 -25.14 33.80
CA LYS A 189 27.67 -25.51 32.60
C LYS A 189 27.51 -27.01 32.27
N PRO A 190 27.76 -27.45 31.01
CA PRO A 190 29.12 -27.81 30.59
C PRO A 190 29.56 -27.21 29.25
N SER A 191 30.89 -27.11 29.13
CA SER A 191 31.68 -26.77 27.95
C SER A 191 31.61 -27.86 26.87
N PRO A 192 31.90 -27.51 25.60
CA PRO A 192 32.76 -28.39 24.82
C PRO A 192 33.95 -27.69 24.14
N THR A 193 35.06 -28.41 24.23
CA THR A 193 36.36 -28.33 23.54
C THR A 193 36.23 -28.31 22.00
N PRO A 194 37.12 -27.63 21.24
CA PRO A 194 37.05 -27.56 19.77
C PRO A 194 37.83 -28.69 19.06
N THR A 195 37.52 -28.89 17.76
CA THR A 195 38.34 -29.49 16.64
C THR A 195 37.63 -30.66 15.90
N PRO A 196 37.84 -30.95 14.57
CA PRO A 196 38.48 -30.22 13.47
C PRO A 196 37.60 -29.98 12.20
N THR A 197 38.10 -29.08 11.36
CA THR A 197 37.81 -28.79 9.95
C THR A 197 37.66 -30.00 9.00
N PRO A 198 36.74 -29.96 8.01
CA PRO A 198 36.89 -30.71 6.77
C PRO A 198 37.34 -29.84 5.58
N LYS A 199 38.21 -30.45 4.78
CA LYS A 199 38.84 -30.01 3.52
C LYS A 199 37.84 -30.05 2.36
N PRO A 200 37.88 -29.13 1.37
CA PRO A 200 36.97 -29.15 0.22
C PRO A 200 37.45 -30.16 -0.84
N THR A 201 36.50 -30.82 -1.50
CA THR A 201 36.74 -31.56 -2.76
C THR A 201 35.71 -31.11 -3.79
N SER A 202 36.18 -30.96 -5.02
CA SER A 202 35.63 -30.22 -6.16
C SER A 202 34.57 -30.96 -6.98
N THR A 203 33.60 -30.18 -7.47
CA THR A 203 33.03 -30.10 -8.83
C THR A 203 32.70 -31.38 -9.62
N ALA A 204 31.42 -31.50 -10.04
CA ALA A 204 31.02 -31.71 -11.45
C ALA A 204 29.52 -31.44 -11.68
N CYS A 205 29.19 -30.83 -12.81
CA CYS A 205 27.88 -30.71 -13.48
C CYS A 205 28.19 -30.61 -15.00
N PRO A 206 27.28 -30.84 -15.98
CA PRO A 206 25.90 -31.35 -16.01
C PRO A 206 25.71 -32.53 -17.01
N THR A 207 24.49 -33.09 -17.13
CA THR A 207 23.92 -33.58 -18.42
C THR A 207 22.37 -33.64 -18.33
N PRO A 208 21.60 -33.11 -19.30
CA PRO A 208 20.12 -33.14 -19.33
C PRO A 208 19.55 -34.27 -20.23
N THR A 209 18.20 -34.39 -20.27
CA THR A 209 17.29 -34.98 -21.34
C THR A 209 16.27 -36.00 -20.75
N PRO A 210 15.02 -36.19 -21.26
CA PRO A 210 13.92 -35.25 -21.60
C PRO A 210 12.50 -35.68 -21.08
N THR A 211 11.52 -34.77 -21.28
CA THR A 211 10.07 -34.89 -21.55
C THR A 211 9.13 -35.80 -20.72
N GLY A 212 8.09 -35.18 -20.16
CA GLY A 212 6.79 -35.79 -19.83
C GLY A 212 5.71 -34.72 -19.62
N SER A 213 4.77 -34.64 -20.55
CA SER A 213 3.65 -33.69 -20.63
C SER A 213 2.49 -34.06 -19.70
N ALA A 214 1.89 -33.07 -19.02
CA ALA A 214 0.48 -33.02 -18.67
C ALA A 214 0.08 -31.56 -18.37
N SER A 215 -0.83 -31.01 -19.19
CA SER A 215 -1.43 -29.68 -19.02
C SER A 215 -2.72 -29.77 -18.21
N PRO A 216 -2.90 -28.91 -17.20
CA PRO A 216 -4.23 -28.54 -16.71
C PRO A 216 -4.49 -27.02 -16.78
N GLY A 217 -5.53 -26.63 -17.53
CA GLY A 217 -6.41 -25.46 -17.39
C GLY A 217 -5.80 -24.04 -17.37
N ASP A 218 -6.17 -23.21 -18.36
CA ASP A 218 -5.84 -21.78 -18.39
C ASP A 218 -6.49 -21.01 -17.21
N PRO A 219 -5.73 -20.18 -16.48
CA PRO A 219 -6.28 -19.23 -15.52
C PRO A 219 -7.09 -18.12 -16.23
N GLY A 220 -8.21 -17.71 -15.62
CA GLY A 220 -9.04 -16.62 -16.13
C GLY A 220 -8.28 -15.29 -16.28
N ILE A 221 -8.58 -14.57 -17.37
CA ILE A 221 -7.92 -13.32 -17.77
C ILE A 221 -8.53 -12.12 -17.02
N PRO A 222 -7.74 -11.26 -16.35
CA PRO A 222 -8.22 -9.98 -15.82
C PRO A 222 -8.65 -9.05 -16.96
N GLY A 223 -9.89 -8.54 -16.92
CA GLY A 223 -10.39 -7.53 -17.87
C GLY A 223 -11.61 -7.92 -18.72
N ILE A 224 -12.20 -9.10 -18.51
CA ILE A 224 -13.46 -9.47 -19.16
C ILE A 224 -14.63 -8.98 -18.28
N PRO A 225 -15.55 -8.13 -18.79
CA PRO A 225 -16.75 -7.75 -18.05
C PRO A 225 -17.58 -8.97 -17.67
N GLY A 226 -18.06 -9.03 -16.43
CA GLY A 226 -18.98 -10.08 -15.98
C GLY A 226 -20.28 -10.09 -16.79
N VAL A 227 -20.85 -11.28 -16.97
CA VAL A 227 -22.16 -11.44 -17.64
C VAL A 227 -23.25 -10.79 -16.79
N PRO A 228 -24.06 -9.86 -17.34
CA PRO A 228 -25.16 -9.25 -16.59
C PRO A 228 -26.17 -10.30 -16.10
N GLY A 229 -26.51 -10.25 -14.81
CA GLY A 229 -27.52 -11.11 -14.18
C GLY A 229 -26.99 -12.31 -13.41
N VAL A 230 -25.67 -12.55 -13.40
CA VAL A 230 -25.04 -13.54 -12.53
C VAL A 230 -24.36 -12.79 -11.38
N PRO A 231 -24.76 -12.99 -10.10
CA PRO A 231 -24.00 -12.47 -8.97
C PRO A 231 -22.55 -12.91 -9.09
N GLY A 232 -21.61 -11.96 -9.04
CA GLY A 232 -20.20 -12.30 -9.00
C GLY A 232 -19.94 -13.26 -7.84
N LEU A 233 -19.37 -14.43 -8.13
CA LEU A 233 -18.92 -15.35 -7.08
C LEU A 233 -18.02 -14.56 -6.12
N PRO A 234 -18.26 -14.63 -4.79
CA PRO A 234 -17.31 -14.11 -3.82
C PRO A 234 -15.93 -14.63 -4.20
N GLY A 235 -14.96 -13.72 -4.36
CA GLY A 235 -13.59 -14.13 -4.68
C GLY A 235 -13.17 -15.20 -3.68
N VAL A 236 -12.86 -16.40 -4.17
CA VAL A 236 -12.34 -17.47 -3.33
C VAL A 236 -11.13 -16.88 -2.60
N PRO A 237 -11.06 -16.94 -1.25
CA PRO A 237 -9.88 -16.50 -0.53
C PRO A 237 -8.68 -17.17 -1.19
N GLY A 238 -7.78 -16.38 -1.77
CA GLY A 238 -6.60 -16.94 -2.43
C GLY A 238 -5.91 -17.86 -1.41
N GLN A 239 -5.66 -19.11 -1.75
CA GLN A 239 -4.94 -20.00 -0.84
C GLN A 239 -3.59 -19.35 -0.54
N ALA A 240 -3.31 -19.13 0.74
CA ALA A 240 -2.03 -18.60 1.15
C ALA A 240 -0.93 -19.53 0.67
N LYS A 241 0.12 -18.98 0.05
CA LYS A 241 1.32 -19.73 -0.24
C LYS A 241 1.91 -20.24 1.08
N LEU A 242 1.90 -21.55 1.30
CA LEU A 242 2.58 -22.17 2.43
C LEU A 242 4.08 -22.17 2.15
N LEU A 243 4.84 -21.50 3.00
CA LEU A 243 6.29 -21.38 2.90
C LEU A 243 6.96 -22.33 3.90
N LYS A 244 8.22 -22.69 3.59
CA LYS A 244 9.08 -23.39 4.54
C LYS A 244 9.70 -22.39 5.52
N PRO A 245 9.97 -22.78 6.77
CA PRO A 245 10.76 -21.99 7.71
C PRO A 245 12.10 -21.58 7.11
N VAL A 246 12.61 -20.40 7.51
CA VAL A 246 13.92 -19.93 7.03
C VAL A 246 15.04 -20.76 7.65
N ALA A 247 16.11 -21.04 6.88
CA ALA A 247 17.27 -21.75 7.40
C ALA A 247 17.89 -20.97 8.58
N GLY A 248 18.12 -21.64 9.71
CA GLY A 248 18.64 -21.02 10.93
C GLY A 248 17.57 -20.44 11.87
N GLN A 249 16.28 -20.62 11.58
CA GLN A 249 15.21 -20.20 12.47
C GLN A 249 15.18 -21.04 13.76
N PRO A 250 15.28 -20.42 14.95
CA PRO A 250 15.18 -21.14 16.22
C PRO A 250 13.75 -21.60 16.51
N ASN A 251 13.61 -22.54 17.44
CA ASN A 251 12.29 -22.89 17.98
C ASN A 251 11.65 -21.65 18.59
N VAL A 252 10.38 -21.40 18.26
CA VAL A 252 9.63 -20.27 18.79
C VAL A 252 8.79 -20.68 19.99
N GLY A 253 8.41 -19.70 20.82
CA GLY A 253 7.57 -19.93 21.98
C GLY A 253 6.19 -20.49 21.59
N LYS A 254 5.63 -21.36 22.45
CA LYS A 254 4.31 -21.98 22.25
C LYS A 254 3.20 -20.94 22.18
N ARG A 255 3.26 -19.93 23.05
CA ARG A 255 2.28 -18.85 23.15
C ARG A 255 2.84 -17.59 22.49
N PRO A 256 2.16 -17.04 21.47
CA PRO A 256 2.55 -15.76 20.86
C PRO A 256 2.60 -14.65 21.91
N SER A 257 3.62 -13.80 21.83
CA SER A 257 3.71 -12.57 22.63
C SER A 257 2.71 -11.54 22.10
N ARG A 258 2.19 -10.67 22.97
CA ARG A 258 1.25 -9.62 22.56
C ARG A 258 1.96 -8.29 22.42
N MET A 259 2.03 -7.76 21.21
CA MET A 259 2.58 -6.45 20.89
C MET A 259 1.45 -5.44 20.67
N THR A 260 1.53 -4.32 21.37
CA THR A 260 0.57 -3.21 21.27
C THR A 260 1.28 -1.86 21.16
N GLY A 261 0.53 -0.84 20.78
CA GLY A 261 0.98 0.55 20.74
C GLY A 261 -0.10 1.49 20.20
N THR A 262 0.25 2.76 20.04
CA THR A 262 -0.69 3.76 19.51
C THR A 262 -0.73 3.74 17.98
N ARG A 263 0.44 3.59 17.34
CA ARG A 263 0.59 3.55 15.89
C ARG A 263 1.81 2.75 15.49
N VAL A 264 1.67 1.90 14.49
CA VAL A 264 2.80 1.25 13.81
C VAL A 264 2.84 1.69 12.35
N THR A 265 3.99 2.20 11.91
CA THR A 265 4.23 2.63 10.54
C THR A 265 5.25 1.70 9.91
N MET A 266 4.90 1.08 8.79
CA MET A 266 5.70 0.07 8.11
C MET A 266 6.03 0.53 6.69
N GLN A 267 7.29 0.37 6.29
CA GLN A 267 7.78 0.72 4.96
C GLN A 267 7.99 -0.54 4.13
N ASN A 268 7.50 -0.51 2.89
CA ASN A 268 7.55 -1.61 1.94
C ASN A 268 7.03 -2.93 2.54
N LEU A 269 5.88 -2.87 3.22
CA LEU A 269 5.25 -4.04 3.83
C LEU A 269 4.74 -4.98 2.74
N VAL A 270 5.22 -6.22 2.76
CA VAL A 270 4.82 -7.26 1.81
C VAL A 270 4.41 -8.50 2.59
N PHE A 271 3.20 -9.00 2.32
CA PHE A 271 2.77 -10.31 2.79
C PHE A 271 3.37 -11.40 1.90
N GLN A 272 4.12 -12.33 2.51
CA GLN A 272 4.80 -13.40 1.78
C GLN A 272 3.96 -14.68 1.71
N GLY A 273 3.15 -14.95 2.73
CA GLY A 273 2.39 -16.18 2.86
C GLY A 273 2.28 -16.66 4.30
N VAL A 274 1.91 -17.93 4.44
CA VAL A 274 1.76 -18.60 5.74
C VAL A 274 2.95 -19.55 5.94
N VAL A 275 3.43 -19.67 7.17
CA VAL A 275 4.57 -20.52 7.54
C VAL A 275 4.20 -21.32 8.78
N ASP A 276 4.58 -22.59 8.82
CA ASP A 276 4.44 -23.43 10.00
C ASP A 276 5.80 -23.43 10.74
N LEU A 277 5.89 -22.72 11.87
CA LEU A 277 7.12 -22.57 12.64
C LEU A 277 7.26 -23.65 13.72
N PRO A 278 8.45 -24.22 13.94
CA PRO A 278 8.63 -25.24 14.96
C PRO A 278 8.51 -24.65 16.37
N THR A 279 7.67 -25.28 17.19
CA THR A 279 7.64 -25.06 18.65
C THR A 279 7.92 -26.39 19.35
N THR A 280 8.10 -26.34 20.67
CA THR A 280 8.31 -27.54 21.50
C THR A 280 7.12 -28.49 21.55
N ASP A 281 5.89 -28.03 21.28
CA ASP A 281 4.66 -28.86 21.30
C ASP A 281 4.07 -29.10 19.89
N GLY A 282 4.84 -28.80 18.84
CA GLY A 282 4.40 -28.92 17.44
C GLY A 282 4.45 -27.60 16.69
N PRO A 283 4.13 -27.58 15.39
CA PRO A 283 4.24 -26.37 14.59
C PRO A 283 3.13 -25.36 14.92
N ILE A 284 3.49 -24.07 14.98
CA ILE A 284 2.53 -22.97 15.02
C ILE A 284 2.42 -22.31 13.65
N ARG A 285 1.19 -22.19 13.16
CA ARG A 285 0.91 -21.55 11.87
C ARG A 285 0.85 -20.04 12.01
N VAL A 286 1.65 -19.32 11.21
CA VAL A 286 1.79 -17.87 11.28
C VAL A 286 1.79 -17.21 9.90
N LEU A 287 1.44 -15.93 9.86
CA LEU A 287 1.64 -15.06 8.71
C LEU A 287 3.10 -14.59 8.68
N LYS A 288 3.72 -14.60 7.50
CA LYS A 288 5.03 -13.99 7.26
C LYS A 288 4.88 -12.70 6.47
N PHE A 289 5.45 -11.64 7.02
CA PHE A 289 5.62 -10.37 6.35
C PHE A 289 7.11 -10.05 6.20
N THR A 290 7.43 -9.31 5.14
CA THR A 290 8.73 -8.67 4.96
C THR A 290 8.54 -7.17 4.86
N MET A 291 9.45 -6.40 5.45
CA MET A 291 9.42 -4.94 5.39
C MET A 291 10.84 -4.36 5.45
N ALA A 292 11.01 -3.12 5.02
CA ALA A 292 12.28 -2.41 5.11
C ALA A 292 12.50 -1.82 6.50
N GLN A 293 11.42 -1.28 7.08
CA GLN A 293 11.45 -0.63 8.40
C GLN A 293 10.07 -0.66 9.04
N SER A 294 10.03 -0.71 10.37
CA SER A 294 8.82 -0.51 11.17
C SER A 294 9.09 0.40 12.37
N ASP A 295 8.26 1.42 12.54
CA ASP A 295 8.28 2.36 13.66
C ASP A 295 6.98 2.20 14.46
N THR A 296 7.07 1.78 15.72
CA THR A 296 5.92 1.63 16.64
C THR A 296 6.00 2.65 17.76
N ASN A 297 4.96 3.46 17.91
CA ASN A 297 4.83 4.45 18.99
C ASN A 297 4.12 3.83 20.20
N ASP A 298 4.54 4.25 21.40
CA ASP A 298 4.03 3.73 22.68
C ASP A 298 4.10 2.21 22.75
N PHE A 299 5.25 1.67 22.35
CA PHE A 299 5.48 0.24 22.24
C PHE A 299 5.37 -0.46 23.59
N LEU A 300 4.52 -1.48 23.63
CA LEU A 300 4.42 -2.44 24.72
C LEU A 300 4.39 -3.85 24.13
N LEU A 301 5.35 -4.67 24.53
CA LEU A 301 5.38 -6.09 24.25
C LEU A 301 5.23 -6.85 25.56
N HIS A 302 4.20 -7.68 25.62
CA HIS A 302 3.95 -8.59 26.72
C HIS A 302 4.33 -10.01 26.29
N VAL A 303 5.36 -10.55 26.95
CA VAL A 303 5.90 -11.89 26.70
C VAL A 303 5.39 -12.82 27.80
N TYR A 304 4.69 -13.87 27.42
CA TYR A 304 4.17 -14.86 28.35
C TYR A 304 5.27 -15.84 28.75
N GLY A 305 5.51 -16.00 30.05
CA GLY A 305 6.50 -16.94 30.56
C GLY A 305 5.88 -18.23 31.10
N ASP A 306 6.71 -19.26 31.24
CA ASP A 306 6.24 -20.60 31.62
C ASP A 306 6.23 -20.85 33.14
N LYS A 307 6.82 -19.94 33.94
CA LYS A 307 7.04 -20.11 35.40
C LYS A 307 6.16 -19.20 36.26
N GLY A 308 4.99 -18.80 35.76
CA GLY A 308 4.06 -17.91 36.47
C GLY A 308 4.48 -16.44 36.51
N TRP A 309 5.46 -16.06 35.69
CA TRP A 309 5.91 -14.69 35.50
C TRP A 309 5.91 -14.35 34.01
N ASP A 310 5.31 -13.22 33.68
CA ASP A 310 5.33 -12.61 32.36
C ASP A 310 6.32 -11.46 32.33
N THR A 311 6.76 -11.05 31.14
CA THR A 311 7.69 -9.95 30.96
C THR A 311 7.10 -8.87 30.08
N ASP A 312 7.05 -7.64 30.60
CA ASP A 312 6.62 -6.44 29.90
C ASP A 312 7.84 -5.64 29.42
N LEU A 313 7.97 -5.48 28.10
CA LEU A 313 8.94 -4.59 27.46
C LEU A 313 8.22 -3.33 26.99
N LYS A 314 8.57 -2.17 27.54
CA LYS A 314 7.92 -0.88 27.25
C LYS A 314 8.92 0.14 26.77
N SER A 315 8.59 0.86 25.70
CA SER A 315 9.37 1.98 25.20
C SER A 315 8.45 3.01 24.54
N SER A 316 8.84 4.28 24.54
CA SER A 316 8.08 5.32 23.83
C SER A 316 8.08 5.10 22.32
N LYS A 317 9.11 4.45 21.78
CA LYS A 317 9.20 4.13 20.36
C LYS A 317 10.03 2.86 20.16
N LEU A 318 9.57 1.93 19.33
CA LEU A 318 10.39 0.84 18.82
C LEU A 318 10.61 1.04 17.32
N THR A 319 11.87 1.10 16.91
CA THR A 319 12.27 1.12 15.49
C THR A 319 12.96 -0.17 15.14
N VAL A 320 12.48 -0.82 14.08
CA VAL A 320 13.03 -2.06 13.53
C VAL A 320 13.51 -1.77 12.11
N ARG A 321 14.79 -1.95 11.81
CA ARG A 321 15.38 -1.65 10.49
C ARG A 321 16.64 -2.48 10.21
N GLY A 322 17.32 -2.16 9.11
CA GLY A 322 18.66 -2.68 8.80
C GLY A 322 18.72 -3.63 7.62
N GLY A 323 17.73 -3.62 6.73
CA GLY A 323 17.69 -4.49 5.55
C GLY A 323 16.29 -5.06 5.34
N THR A 324 16.19 -6.36 5.06
CA THR A 324 14.90 -7.06 5.04
C THR A 324 14.58 -7.52 6.46
N VAL A 325 13.50 -6.98 7.03
CA VAL A 325 12.96 -7.42 8.31
C VAL A 325 11.93 -8.51 8.04
N ASP A 326 12.11 -9.69 8.62
CA ASP A 326 11.09 -10.73 8.64
C ASP A 326 10.24 -10.60 9.90
N PHE A 327 8.92 -10.59 9.72
CA PHE A 327 7.95 -10.41 10.80
C PHE A 327 6.92 -11.54 10.77
N TYR A 328 6.83 -12.29 11.86
CA TYR A 328 5.96 -13.47 11.99
C TYR A 328 4.91 -13.26 13.08
N THR A 329 3.65 -13.42 12.70
CA THR A 329 2.50 -13.17 13.59
C THR A 329 1.40 -14.20 13.39
N SER A 330 0.76 -14.66 14.47
CA SER A 330 -0.42 -15.53 14.37
C SER A 330 -1.71 -14.73 14.12
N ARG A 331 -1.72 -13.44 14.51
CA ARG A 331 -2.85 -12.53 14.30
C ARG A 331 -2.37 -11.09 14.30
N PHE A 332 -2.78 -10.33 13.30
CA PHE A 332 -2.51 -8.90 13.21
C PHE A 332 -3.82 -8.14 13.18
N ARG A 333 -4.13 -7.40 14.25
CA ARG A 333 -5.31 -6.54 14.33
C ARG A 333 -4.90 -5.08 14.45
N GLY A 334 -5.68 -4.18 13.86
CA GLY A 334 -5.50 -2.75 13.99
C GLY A 334 -6.36 -1.99 12.99
N ASN A 335 -6.24 -0.66 12.96
CA ASN A 335 -6.95 0.17 11.99
C ASN A 335 -5.97 0.61 10.90
N LEU A 336 -6.05 -0.03 9.73
CA LEU A 336 -5.29 0.32 8.53
C LEU A 336 -5.61 1.76 8.12
N PHE A 337 -4.56 2.56 7.91
CA PHE A 337 -4.62 4.01 7.70
C PHE A 337 -5.40 4.79 8.78
N GLY A 338 -5.58 4.17 9.95
CA GLY A 338 -6.33 4.73 11.07
C GLY A 338 -7.85 4.64 10.95
N LEU A 339 -8.38 4.12 9.84
CA LEU A 339 -9.80 4.16 9.50
C LEU A 339 -10.40 2.77 9.31
N ILE A 340 -9.67 1.87 8.66
CA ILE A 340 -10.21 0.57 8.23
C ILE A 340 -9.82 -0.49 9.25
N PRO A 341 -10.74 -1.03 10.06
CA PRO A 341 -10.42 -2.12 10.98
C PRO A 341 -10.05 -3.37 10.20
N VAL A 342 -8.89 -3.94 10.53
CA VAL A 342 -8.38 -5.17 9.92
C VAL A 342 -8.09 -6.21 11.00
N ASP A 343 -8.24 -7.47 10.61
CA ASP A 343 -7.95 -8.63 11.44
C ASP A 343 -7.40 -9.76 10.56
N PHE A 344 -6.08 -9.82 10.46
CA PHE A 344 -5.39 -10.79 9.61
C PHE A 344 -4.97 -12.00 10.42
N THR A 345 -5.29 -13.18 9.92
CA THR A 345 -4.92 -14.49 10.48
C THR A 345 -4.50 -15.44 9.35
N PRO A 346 -3.88 -16.59 9.64
CA PRO A 346 -3.60 -17.59 8.62
C PRO A 346 -4.83 -18.11 7.87
N THR A 347 -6.04 -17.90 8.41
CA THR A 347 -7.31 -18.24 7.75
C THR A 347 -7.97 -17.03 7.07
N SER A 348 -7.67 -15.81 7.51
CA SER A 348 -8.14 -14.53 6.96
C SER A 348 -6.94 -13.72 6.49
N LEU A 349 -6.53 -13.94 5.25
CA LEU A 349 -5.28 -13.42 4.73
C LEU A 349 -5.36 -11.91 4.48
N PRO A 350 -4.25 -11.18 4.66
CA PRO A 350 -4.17 -9.79 4.26
C PRO A 350 -4.27 -9.68 2.72
N PRO A 351 -4.92 -8.63 2.19
CA PRO A 351 -4.86 -8.34 0.78
C PRO A 351 -3.42 -7.97 0.38
N PRO A 352 -3.03 -8.14 -0.90
CA PRO A 352 -1.79 -7.58 -1.40
C PRO A 352 -1.80 -6.05 -1.26
N ILE A 353 -0.87 -5.47 -0.50
CA ILE A 353 -0.75 -4.02 -0.31
C ILE A 353 0.51 -3.53 -1.04
N PRO A 354 0.40 -3.03 -2.29
CA PRO A 354 1.54 -2.54 -3.06
C PRO A 354 1.88 -1.08 -2.69
N LEU A 355 1.84 -0.73 -1.41
CA LEU A 355 2.09 0.63 -0.95
C LEU A 355 3.45 0.73 -0.28
N PRO A 356 4.27 1.75 -0.63
CA PRO A 356 5.60 1.91 -0.06
C PRO A 356 5.55 2.28 1.43
N LEU A 357 4.44 2.84 1.90
CA LEU A 357 4.23 3.23 3.28
C LEU A 357 2.81 2.86 3.72
N VAL A 358 2.72 2.12 4.82
CA VAL A 358 1.46 1.72 5.44
C VAL A 358 1.53 2.05 6.93
N PHE A 359 0.41 2.43 7.55
CA PHE A 359 0.37 2.54 9.00
C PHE A 359 -0.93 1.98 9.56
N PHE A 360 -0.87 1.51 10.80
CA PHE A 360 -2.00 1.02 11.56
C PHE A 360 -2.07 1.78 12.88
N THR A 361 -3.27 2.22 13.27
CA THR A 361 -3.51 2.74 14.63
C THR A 361 -4.11 1.66 15.51
N ASN A 362 -3.86 1.77 16.82
CA ASN A 362 -4.25 0.78 17.83
C ASN A 362 -3.87 -0.67 17.43
N PRO A 363 -2.62 -0.94 17.02
CA PRO A 363 -2.20 -2.30 16.74
C PRO A 363 -2.33 -3.22 17.96
N ASP A 364 -2.89 -4.41 17.74
CA ASP A 364 -2.90 -5.54 18.66
C ASP A 364 -2.43 -6.77 17.88
N VAL A 365 -1.16 -7.10 18.06
CA VAL A 365 -0.46 -8.09 17.24
C VAL A 365 0.02 -9.23 18.11
N GLN A 366 -0.35 -10.45 17.74
CA GLN A 366 0.18 -11.66 18.34
C GLN A 366 1.50 -12.03 17.66
N LEU A 367 2.58 -11.48 18.19
CA LEU A 367 3.93 -11.62 17.67
C LEU A 367 4.54 -12.96 18.08
N VAL A 368 5.00 -13.71 17.08
CA VAL A 368 5.67 -15.00 17.31
C VAL A 368 7.17 -14.86 17.18
N TRP A 369 7.64 -14.19 16.14
CA TRP A 369 9.07 -13.99 15.92
C TRP A 369 9.34 -12.77 15.03
N VAL A 370 10.46 -12.10 15.27
CA VAL A 370 10.96 -11.02 14.42
C VAL A 370 12.44 -11.24 14.21
N ASN A 371 12.86 -11.14 12.95
CA ASN A 371 14.26 -11.12 12.56
C ASN A 371 14.56 -9.77 11.92
N SER A 372 15.45 -9.00 12.54
CA SER A 372 15.90 -7.71 12.04
C SER A 372 17.37 -7.51 12.41
N PRO A 373 18.16 -6.78 11.62
CA PRO A 373 19.53 -6.46 12.01
C PRO A 373 19.65 -5.36 13.07
N VAL A 374 18.71 -4.42 13.12
CA VAL A 374 18.75 -3.27 14.04
C VAL A 374 17.41 -3.14 14.77
N LEU A 375 17.49 -3.11 16.10
CA LEU A 375 16.39 -2.74 17.00
C LEU A 375 16.81 -1.53 17.83
N GLU A 376 16.02 -0.47 17.76
CA GLU A 376 16.25 0.76 18.51
C GLU A 376 15.01 1.07 19.36
N ALA A 377 15.17 1.01 20.67
CA ALA A 377 14.11 1.21 21.66
C ALA A 377 14.59 2.20 22.74
N PRO A 378 14.50 3.52 22.51
CA PRO A 378 14.87 4.51 23.51
C PRO A 378 14.17 4.28 24.85
N LYS A 379 14.93 4.36 25.94
CA LYS A 379 14.43 4.20 27.33
C LYS A 379 13.62 2.92 27.53
N LEU A 380 14.03 1.82 26.90
CA LEU A 380 13.41 0.51 27.08
C LEU A 380 13.37 0.13 28.57
N ARG A 381 12.18 -0.18 29.06
CA ARG A 381 11.94 -0.68 30.41
C ARG A 381 11.46 -2.12 30.33
N ILE A 382 12.03 -2.97 31.17
CA ILE A 382 11.70 -4.38 31.25
C ILE A 382 11.19 -4.63 32.66
N ASN A 383 9.95 -5.09 32.78
CA ASN A 383 9.32 -5.39 34.07
C ASN A 383 8.87 -6.84 34.10
N LEU A 384 9.13 -7.54 35.20
CA LEU A 384 8.45 -8.80 35.48
C LEU A 384 7.06 -8.51 36.05
N VAL A 385 6.06 -9.19 35.51
CA VAL A 385 4.67 -9.10 35.93
C VAL A 385 4.24 -10.50 36.35
N ARG A 386 3.41 -10.62 37.39
CA ARG A 386 2.86 -11.92 37.78
C ARG A 386 1.93 -12.39 36.66
N ALA A 387 2.07 -13.65 36.24
CA ALA A 387 1.26 -14.21 35.17
C ALA A 387 -0.23 -14.14 35.54
N SER A 388 -1.04 -13.66 34.59
CA SER A 388 -2.49 -13.47 34.73
C SER A 388 -3.28 -14.69 34.26
#